data_AF-A0A966YI72-F1
#
_entry.id   AF-A0A966YI72-F1
#
_cell.length_a   1.000
_cell.length_b   1.000
_cell.length_c   1.000
_cell.angle_alpha   90.00
_cell.angle_beta   90.00
_cell.angle_gamma   90.00
#
_symmetry.space_group_name_H-M   'P 1'
#
loop_
_entity.id
_entity.type
_entity.pdbx_description
1 polymer ?
#
loop_
_entity_poly.entity_id
_entity_poly.type
_entity_poly.pdbx_seq_one_letter_code
_entity_poly.pdbx_strand_id
1 'polypeptide(L)'
;MNTRELTLAGGDSGIAGFVPGKAAASELIRRITSTDLDERMPADGDPLPAAAIAVLSRWIDAGAPWDEGFAFESTSWEPPLALRPVELPPVMDGRTNPVDRVIDDYHRKQGLAQPARCDDRSFIRRVHLDLVGLLPEPDHVEAFVNDRAPAKRQRLVATLLGEDFDQRLRYAEHWLSFWNDLLRNDYTGTGFITGGRRQITGWLHRSLVENKPFDQFVRELIAPTDESRGFIDGIVWRGTVNASQTVPIQFAQNVGQTFLGINLKCASCHDSFVDRWTLQETYDLAAIAAENPLELHRCEKATGRMATPGWLFADLGQIDPTAPRDQRLTQLATLMTRPENGWLSRNLVNRLWARLLGRGIVHPVAALRTRPWCAELL
;
A
#
# COMPACT_ATOMS: atom_id res chain seq x y z
N MET A 1 -16.67 -13.12 4.07
CA MET A 1 -18.12 -12.84 4.21
C MET A 1 -18.34 -12.27 5.60
N ASN A 2 -18.16 -10.96 5.78
CA ASN A 2 -18.08 -10.40 7.13
C ASN A 2 -19.32 -9.59 7.51
N THR A 3 -20.15 -9.15 6.56
CA THR A 3 -21.43 -8.47 6.83
C THR A 3 -22.61 -9.40 6.52
N ARG A 4 -23.81 -9.00 6.98
CA ARG A 4 -25.05 -9.72 6.69
C ARG A 4 -25.30 -9.80 5.18
N GLU A 5 -25.15 -8.69 4.47
CA GLU A 5 -25.38 -8.58 3.03
C GLU A 5 -24.44 -9.51 2.28
N LEU A 6 -23.14 -9.52 2.62
CA LEU A 6 -22.15 -10.38 1.98
C LEU A 6 -22.39 -11.86 2.28
N THR A 7 -22.86 -12.20 3.47
CA THR A 7 -23.15 -13.59 3.84
C THR A 7 -24.41 -14.10 3.13
N LEU A 8 -25.41 -13.24 2.94
CA LEU A 8 -26.65 -13.56 2.21
C LEU A 8 -26.47 -13.58 0.68
N ALA A 9 -25.62 -12.69 0.15
CA ALA A 9 -25.23 -12.71 -1.26
C ALA A 9 -24.51 -14.02 -1.62
N GLY A 10 -23.94 -14.69 -0.62
CA GLY A 10 -23.09 -15.86 -0.79
C GLY A 10 -21.66 -15.45 -1.10
N GLY A 11 -20.72 -16.32 -0.71
CA GLY A 11 -19.32 -16.16 -1.13
C GLY A 11 -19.15 -16.58 -2.58
N ASP A 12 -17.94 -17.00 -2.92
CA ASP A 12 -17.57 -17.36 -4.30
C ASP A 12 -18.33 -18.55 -4.91
N SER A 13 -19.19 -19.24 -4.14
CA SER A 13 -20.09 -20.29 -4.62
C SER A 13 -21.39 -19.75 -5.22
N GLY A 14 -21.72 -18.47 -4.98
CA GLY A 14 -23.03 -17.89 -5.28
C GLY A 14 -24.17 -18.48 -4.45
N ILE A 15 -23.86 -19.36 -3.49
CA ILE A 15 -24.81 -19.95 -2.56
C ILE A 15 -24.81 -19.09 -1.31
N ALA A 16 -25.98 -18.60 -0.91
CA ALA A 16 -26.14 -17.87 0.34
C ALA A 16 -25.56 -18.68 1.51
N GLY A 17 -24.70 -18.04 2.31
CA GLY A 17 -24.08 -18.69 3.48
C GLY A 17 -25.14 -19.22 4.45
N PHE A 18 -26.27 -18.52 4.58
CA PHE A 18 -27.45 -19.04 5.25
C PHE A 18 -28.74 -18.50 4.63
N VAL A 19 -29.84 -19.19 4.91
CA VAL A 19 -31.19 -18.76 4.54
C VAL A 19 -31.95 -18.41 5.82
N PRO A 20 -32.30 -17.12 6.05
CA PRO A 20 -33.02 -16.71 7.24
C PRO A 20 -34.27 -17.56 7.49
N GLY A 21 -34.41 -18.08 8.70
CA GLY A 21 -35.52 -18.94 9.12
C GLY A 21 -35.42 -20.40 8.67
N LYS A 22 -34.33 -20.81 7.99
CA LYS A 22 -34.17 -22.15 7.43
C LYS A 22 -32.76 -22.70 7.64
N ALA A 23 -32.40 -23.02 8.88
CA ALA A 23 -31.08 -23.56 9.22
C ALA A 23 -30.75 -24.84 8.43
N ALA A 24 -31.72 -25.75 8.28
CA ALA A 24 -31.52 -27.00 7.55
C ALA A 24 -31.24 -26.81 6.04
N ALA A 25 -31.62 -25.66 5.47
CA ALA A 25 -31.37 -25.31 4.07
C ALA A 25 -30.15 -24.38 3.89
N SER A 26 -29.41 -24.09 4.97
CA SER A 26 -28.32 -23.13 4.98
C SER A 26 -26.97 -23.80 4.73
N GLU A 27 -26.19 -23.25 3.79
CA GLU A 27 -24.89 -23.80 3.40
C GLU A 27 -23.89 -23.85 4.56
N LEU A 28 -23.91 -22.84 5.45
CA LEU A 28 -23.08 -22.81 6.66
C LEU A 28 -23.31 -24.05 7.52
N ILE A 29 -24.58 -24.41 7.79
CA ILE A 29 -24.93 -25.58 8.59
C ILE A 29 -24.46 -26.84 7.89
N ARG A 30 -24.72 -26.97 6.60
CA ARG A 30 -24.29 -28.12 5.79
C ARG A 30 -22.78 -28.34 5.88
N ARG A 31 -21.99 -27.28 5.75
CA ARG A 31 -20.51 -27.31 5.83
C ARG A 31 -20.01 -27.71 7.20
N ILE A 32 -20.56 -27.15 8.28
CA ILE A 32 -20.07 -27.45 9.64
C ILE A 32 -20.54 -28.81 10.18
N THR A 33 -21.57 -29.41 9.57
CA THR A 33 -22.04 -30.76 9.90
C THR A 33 -21.61 -31.84 8.90
N SER A 34 -20.89 -31.48 7.83
CA SER A 34 -20.50 -32.44 6.79
C SER A 34 -19.58 -33.52 7.35
N THR A 35 -19.78 -34.76 6.92
CA THR A 35 -18.85 -35.87 7.18
C THR A 35 -17.78 -36.01 6.10
N ASP A 36 -17.96 -35.34 4.96
CA ASP A 36 -16.96 -35.27 3.91
C ASP A 36 -15.86 -34.27 4.30
N LEU A 37 -14.63 -34.76 4.46
CA LEU A 37 -13.50 -33.96 4.92
C LEU A 37 -13.10 -32.87 3.91
N ASP A 38 -13.38 -33.05 2.61
CA ASP A 38 -13.09 -32.05 1.58
C ASP A 38 -14.11 -30.89 1.59
N GLU A 39 -15.27 -31.11 2.21
CA GLU A 39 -16.32 -30.10 2.31
C GLU A 39 -16.55 -29.55 3.72
N ARG A 40 -16.14 -30.30 4.75
CA ARG A 40 -16.39 -29.98 6.15
C ARG A 40 -15.61 -28.75 6.59
N MET A 41 -16.27 -27.91 7.39
CA MET A 41 -15.63 -26.77 8.06
C MET A 41 -15.66 -26.96 9.59
N PRO A 42 -14.57 -26.62 10.32
CA PRO A 42 -13.27 -26.19 9.80
C PRO A 42 -12.58 -27.28 8.97
N ALA A 43 -11.91 -26.88 7.89
CA ALA A 43 -11.18 -27.79 7.01
C ALA A 43 -10.02 -28.47 7.76
N ASP A 44 -9.33 -27.69 8.59
CA ASP A 44 -8.30 -28.15 9.51
C ASP A 44 -8.81 -28.09 10.95
N GLY A 45 -8.57 -29.16 11.71
CA GLY A 45 -8.88 -29.24 13.14
C GLY A 45 -10.17 -29.98 13.48
N ASP A 46 -10.57 -29.86 14.74
CA ASP A 46 -11.73 -30.57 15.29
C ASP A 46 -13.04 -29.96 14.79
N PRO A 47 -14.09 -30.79 14.56
CA PRO A 47 -15.43 -30.30 14.27
C PRO A 47 -15.95 -29.36 15.35
N LEU A 48 -16.81 -28.43 14.95
CA LEU A 48 -17.52 -27.58 15.90
C LEU A 48 -18.33 -28.45 16.89
N PRO A 49 -18.29 -28.15 18.21
CA PRO A 49 -19.09 -28.87 19.18
C PRO A 49 -20.58 -28.78 18.85
N ALA A 50 -21.33 -29.87 19.09
CA ALA A 50 -22.77 -29.91 18.81
C ALA A 50 -23.56 -28.75 19.44
N ALA A 51 -23.13 -28.27 20.61
CA ALA A 51 -23.73 -27.11 21.26
C ALA A 51 -23.56 -25.81 20.44
N ALA A 52 -22.38 -25.60 19.83
CA ALA A 52 -22.12 -24.44 18.98
C ALA A 52 -22.93 -24.49 17.67
N ILE A 53 -22.99 -25.67 17.05
CA ILE A 53 -23.82 -25.91 15.86
C ILE A 53 -25.29 -25.60 16.18
N ALA A 54 -25.79 -26.08 17.32
CA ALA A 54 -27.17 -25.83 17.74
C ALA A 54 -27.45 -24.34 18.01
N VAL A 55 -26.48 -23.58 18.52
CA VAL A 55 -26.60 -22.11 18.65
C VAL A 55 -26.75 -21.46 17.29
N LEU A 56 -25.89 -21.81 16.33
CA LEU A 56 -25.93 -21.27 14.96
C LEU A 56 -27.24 -21.63 14.25
N SER A 57 -27.70 -22.88 14.37
CA SER A 57 -28.98 -23.30 13.78
C SER A 57 -30.15 -22.51 14.36
N ARG A 58 -30.23 -22.36 15.69
CA ARG A 58 -31.30 -21.56 16.33
C ARG A 58 -31.24 -20.10 15.91
N TRP A 59 -30.04 -19.52 15.82
CA TRP A 59 -29.86 -18.15 15.37
C TRP A 59 -30.36 -17.96 13.93
N ILE A 60 -30.03 -18.89 13.01
CA ILE A 60 -30.56 -18.86 11.63
C ILE A 60 -32.08 -19.03 11.62
N ASP A 61 -32.62 -20.00 12.35
CA ASP A 61 -34.06 -20.27 12.42
C ASP A 61 -34.85 -19.10 13.02
N ALA A 62 -34.24 -18.31 13.90
CA ALA A 62 -34.79 -17.05 14.40
C ALA A 62 -34.75 -15.90 13.37
N GLY A 63 -34.39 -16.18 12.12
CA GLY A 63 -34.26 -15.19 11.05
C GLY A 63 -32.89 -14.54 10.96
N ALA A 64 -31.88 -15.08 11.66
CA ALA A 64 -30.53 -14.54 11.75
C ALA A 64 -30.53 -13.06 12.15
N PRO A 65 -31.07 -12.72 13.35
CA PRO A 65 -31.07 -11.34 13.83
C PRO A 65 -29.62 -10.86 13.90
N TRP A 66 -29.37 -9.72 13.26
CA TRP A 66 -28.04 -9.20 13.00
C TRP A 66 -28.11 -7.68 13.15
N ASP A 67 -27.35 -7.15 14.10
CA ASP A 67 -27.39 -5.72 14.41
C ASP A 67 -26.90 -4.91 13.22
N GLU A 68 -27.58 -3.80 12.93
CA GLU A 68 -27.20 -2.92 11.83
C GLU A 68 -25.75 -2.45 12.00
N GLY A 69 -24.93 -2.68 10.98
CA GLY A 69 -23.49 -2.35 11.00
C GLY A 69 -22.57 -3.37 11.69
N PHE A 70 -23.09 -4.47 12.24
CA PHE A 70 -22.25 -5.54 12.78
C PHE A 70 -21.50 -6.30 11.67
N ALA A 71 -20.21 -6.55 11.87
CA ALA A 71 -19.41 -7.39 11.00
C ALA A 71 -18.59 -8.41 11.82
N PHE A 72 -18.46 -9.65 11.33
CA PHE A 72 -17.72 -10.72 12.00
C PHE A 72 -16.21 -10.46 12.13
N GLU A 73 -15.69 -9.56 11.30
CA GLU A 73 -14.34 -9.03 11.41
C GLU A 73 -14.45 -7.52 11.53
N SER A 74 -13.65 -6.90 12.41
CA SER A 74 -13.57 -5.45 12.48
C SER A 74 -13.22 -4.91 11.10
N THR A 75 -14.05 -4.02 10.55
CA THR A 75 -13.71 -3.26 9.34
C THR A 75 -12.31 -2.71 9.53
N SER A 76 -11.37 -3.22 8.74
CA SER A 76 -10.00 -2.70 8.69
C SER A 76 -10.09 -1.19 8.49
N TRP A 77 -9.26 -0.45 9.22
CA TRP A 77 -9.26 1.00 9.17
C TRP A 77 -9.14 1.46 7.72
N GLU A 78 -10.10 2.26 7.23
CA GLU A 78 -10.01 2.83 5.89
C GLU A 78 -9.35 4.22 6.00
N PRO A 79 -8.17 4.44 5.39
CA PRO A 79 -7.62 5.78 5.25
C PRO A 79 -8.64 6.68 4.53
N PRO A 80 -8.95 7.87 5.06
CA PRO A 80 -9.78 8.83 4.35
C PRO A 80 -9.18 9.13 2.98
N LEU A 81 -10.01 9.17 1.94
CA LEU A 81 -9.55 9.37 0.57
C LEU A 81 -8.71 10.65 0.44
N ALA A 82 -9.22 11.77 0.95
CA ALA A 82 -8.51 13.06 0.97
C ALA A 82 -7.65 13.25 2.22
N LEU A 83 -6.64 14.11 2.09
CA LEU A 83 -5.95 14.68 3.26
C LEU A 83 -6.90 15.65 3.98
N ARG A 84 -6.78 15.71 5.30
CA ARG A 84 -7.53 16.66 6.13
C ARG A 84 -6.57 17.67 6.77
N PRO A 85 -6.96 18.93 6.96
CA PRO A 85 -6.22 19.84 7.82
C PRO A 85 -6.11 19.25 9.24
N VAL A 86 -4.91 19.33 9.82
CA VAL A 86 -4.65 18.92 11.20
C VAL A 86 -4.59 20.19 12.06
N GLU A 87 -5.46 20.26 13.07
CA GLU A 87 -5.36 21.28 14.10
C GLU A 87 -4.15 20.95 14.99
N LEU A 88 -3.14 21.83 14.98
CA LEU A 88 -1.89 21.57 15.68
C LEU A 88 -2.07 21.73 17.19
N PRO A 89 -1.72 20.71 18.01
CA PRO A 89 -1.72 20.81 19.47
C PRO A 89 -0.87 21.97 19.99
N PRO A 90 -1.06 22.50 21.20
CA PRO A 90 -0.27 23.62 21.71
C PRO A 90 1.25 23.32 21.74
N VAL A 91 2.07 24.38 21.70
CA VAL A 91 3.52 24.25 21.84
C VAL A 91 3.85 23.76 23.26
N MET A 92 4.65 22.70 23.34
CA MET A 92 5.19 22.16 24.59
C MET A 92 6.72 22.34 24.60
N ASP A 93 7.28 22.80 25.72
CA ASP A 93 8.73 22.96 25.90
C ASP A 93 9.46 23.74 24.79
N GLY A 94 8.77 24.73 24.20
CA GLY A 94 9.31 25.57 23.12
C GLY A 94 9.45 24.87 21.76
N ARG A 95 8.93 23.65 21.60
CA ARG A 95 8.99 22.88 20.36
C ARG A 95 7.88 23.32 19.40
N THR A 96 8.25 24.19 18.46
CA THR A 96 7.31 24.83 17.53
C THR A 96 7.09 24.06 16.22
N ASN A 97 7.92 23.04 15.94
CA ASN A 97 7.77 22.23 14.73
C ASN A 97 6.41 21.49 14.75
N PRO A 98 5.63 21.51 13.66
CA PRO A 98 4.32 20.84 13.61
C PRO A 98 4.36 19.35 13.96
N VAL A 99 5.37 18.63 13.47
CA VAL A 99 5.54 17.18 13.75
C VAL A 99 5.82 16.96 15.22
N ASP A 100 6.69 17.78 15.82
CA ASP A 100 7.00 17.70 17.24
C ASP A 100 5.75 17.94 18.10
N ARG A 101 4.92 18.93 17.75
CA ARG A 101 3.67 19.23 18.48
C ARG A 101 2.68 18.07 18.46
N VAL A 102 2.58 17.37 17.33
CA VAL A 102 1.73 16.17 17.20
C VAL A 102 2.28 15.01 18.04
N ILE A 103 3.60 14.76 18.00
CA ILE A 103 4.25 13.71 18.78
C ILE A 103 4.15 13.97 20.28
N ASP A 104 4.40 15.20 20.71
CA ASP A 104 4.40 15.58 22.13
C ASP A 104 2.99 15.45 22.72
N ASP A 105 1.94 15.83 21.97
CA ASP A 105 0.55 15.59 22.36
C ASP A 105 0.20 14.10 22.42
N TYR A 106 0.68 13.30 21.45
CA TYR A 106 0.52 11.85 21.47
C TYR A 106 1.17 11.24 22.72
N HIS A 107 2.43 11.56 23.01
CA HIS A 107 3.13 11.08 24.21
C HIS A 107 2.39 11.46 25.49
N ARG A 108 1.94 12.72 25.61
CA ARG A 108 1.15 13.19 26.75
C ARG A 108 -0.14 12.38 26.94
N LYS A 109 -0.88 12.12 25.85
CA LYS A 109 -2.12 11.31 25.88
C LYS A 109 -1.86 9.85 26.24
N GLN A 110 -0.72 9.29 25.83
CA GLN A 110 -0.34 7.91 26.12
C GLN A 110 0.43 7.74 27.45
N GLY A 111 0.69 8.82 28.19
CA GLY A 111 1.50 8.78 29.42
C GLY A 111 2.96 8.37 29.17
N LEU A 112 3.49 8.62 27.98
CA LEU A 112 4.86 8.28 27.60
C LEU A 112 5.81 9.44 27.94
N ALA A 113 6.98 9.10 28.49
CA ALA A 113 8.03 10.07 28.75
C ALA A 113 8.68 10.53 27.44
N GLN A 114 9.04 11.81 27.36
CA GLN A 114 9.74 12.34 26.21
C GLN A 114 11.19 11.81 26.19
N PRO A 115 11.69 11.29 25.06
CA PRO A 115 13.06 10.84 24.96
C PRO A 115 14.04 12.01 25.05
N ALA A 116 15.18 11.80 25.70
CA ALA A 116 16.24 12.79 25.76
C ALA A 116 16.76 13.13 24.36
N ARG A 117 17.04 14.40 24.12
CA ARG A 117 17.66 14.85 22.86
C ARG A 117 19.07 14.26 22.75
N CYS A 118 19.40 13.71 21.59
CA CYS A 118 20.75 13.22 21.33
C CYS A 118 21.77 14.37 21.32
N ASP A 119 23.01 14.06 21.69
CA ASP A 119 24.14 14.99 21.61
C ASP A 119 24.49 15.34 20.15
N ASP A 120 25.31 16.37 19.96
CA ASP A 120 25.62 16.90 18.64
C ASP A 120 26.47 15.97 17.79
N ARG A 121 27.39 15.19 18.38
CA ARG A 121 28.20 14.19 17.64
C ARG A 121 27.32 13.05 17.15
N SER A 122 26.43 12.56 18.01
CA SER A 122 25.42 11.57 17.62
C SER A 122 24.50 12.10 16.52
N PHE A 123 24.04 13.34 16.63
CA PHE A 123 23.15 13.95 15.64
C PHE A 123 23.80 14.08 14.26
N ILE A 124 24.98 14.72 14.16
CA ILE A 124 25.65 14.95 12.88
C ILE A 124 25.99 13.63 12.17
N ARG A 125 26.39 12.61 12.94
CA ARG A 125 26.68 11.29 12.38
C ARG A 125 25.42 10.62 11.83
N ARG A 126 24.32 10.63 12.58
CA ARG A 126 23.05 9.98 12.15
C ARG A 126 22.49 10.67 10.92
N VAL A 127 22.36 11.99 10.95
CA VAL A 127 21.75 12.73 9.83
C VAL A 127 22.54 12.59 8.53
N HIS A 128 23.87 12.52 8.57
CA HIS A 128 24.66 12.26 7.35
C HIS A 128 24.42 10.84 6.82
N LEU A 129 24.43 9.82 7.67
CA LEU A 129 24.16 8.45 7.22
C LEU A 129 22.73 8.27 6.73
N ASP A 130 21.75 8.89 7.38
CA ASP A 130 20.34 8.76 7.05
C ASP A 130 19.99 9.49 5.74
N LEU A 131 20.61 10.65 5.46
CA LEU A 131 20.28 11.46 4.29
C LEU A 131 21.18 11.17 3.09
N VAL A 132 22.48 10.98 3.30
CA VAL A 132 23.48 10.88 2.23
C VAL A 132 24.39 9.66 2.33
N GLY A 133 24.17 8.75 3.29
CA GLY A 133 24.86 7.46 3.38
C GLY A 133 26.35 7.49 3.72
N LEU A 134 26.92 8.67 3.94
CA LEU A 134 28.34 8.87 4.18
C LEU A 134 28.57 9.44 5.58
N LEU A 135 29.77 9.27 6.13
CA LEU A 135 30.14 9.92 7.37
C LEU A 135 30.54 11.39 7.10
N PRO A 136 30.32 12.31 8.04
CA PRO A 136 30.87 13.66 7.97
C PRO A 136 32.41 13.61 8.07
N GLU A 137 33.08 14.55 7.39
CA GLU A 137 34.51 14.78 7.59
C GLU A 137 34.80 15.24 9.04
N PRO A 138 35.95 14.84 9.64
CA PRO A 138 36.28 15.19 11.03
C PRO A 138 36.19 16.69 11.33
N ASP A 139 36.70 17.54 10.44
CA ASP A 139 36.69 19.00 10.62
C ASP A 139 35.25 19.57 10.62
N HIS A 140 34.35 19.00 9.82
CA HIS A 140 32.94 19.37 9.83
C HIS A 140 32.23 18.95 11.13
N VAL A 141 32.63 17.83 11.73
CA VAL A 141 32.13 17.41 13.05
C VAL A 141 32.55 18.42 14.12
N GLU A 142 33.83 18.79 14.17
CA GLU A 142 34.31 19.75 15.16
C GLU A 142 33.68 21.13 14.97
N ALA A 143 33.53 21.60 13.73
CA ALA A 143 32.83 22.85 13.43
C ALA A 143 31.37 22.81 13.94
N PHE A 144 30.65 21.72 13.68
CA PHE A 144 29.26 21.58 14.10
C PHE A 144 29.07 21.47 15.61
N VAL A 145 29.96 20.74 16.30
CA VAL A 145 29.95 20.61 17.77
C VAL A 145 30.20 21.97 18.43
N ASN A 146 31.12 22.76 17.88
CA ASN A 146 31.47 24.08 18.42
C ASN A 146 30.49 25.20 18.02
N ASP A 147 29.70 25.01 16.96
CA ASP A 147 28.64 25.94 16.57
C ASP A 147 27.58 26.06 17.68
N ARG A 148 27.31 27.29 18.13
CA ARG A 148 26.34 27.62 19.19
C ARG A 148 25.03 28.18 18.65
N ALA A 149 24.87 28.29 17.35
CA ALA A 149 23.65 28.86 16.79
C ALA A 149 22.43 27.95 17.10
N PRO A 150 21.30 28.52 17.52
CA PRO A 150 20.10 27.76 17.87
C PRO A 150 19.58 26.87 16.72
N ALA A 151 19.78 27.29 15.47
CA ALA A 151 19.27 26.64 14.27
C ALA A 151 20.30 25.71 13.57
N LYS A 152 21.44 25.39 14.19
CA LYS A 152 22.52 24.65 13.52
C LYS A 152 22.08 23.29 12.96
N ARG A 153 21.16 22.59 13.63
CA ARG A 153 20.62 21.29 13.19
C ARG A 153 19.78 21.44 11.92
N GLN A 154 18.88 22.42 11.89
CA GLN A 154 18.06 22.70 10.70
C GLN A 154 18.94 23.13 9.52
N ARG A 155 19.95 23.98 9.77
CA ARG A 155 20.89 24.39 8.72
C ARG A 155 21.67 23.21 8.14
N LEU A 156 22.18 22.31 8.98
CA LEU A 156 22.88 21.12 8.52
C LEU A 156 21.98 20.25 7.63
N VAL A 157 20.74 20.00 8.05
CA VAL A 157 19.75 19.25 7.24
C VAL A 157 19.51 19.96 5.89
N ALA A 158 19.31 21.28 5.91
CA ALA A 158 19.09 22.07 4.70
C ALA A 158 20.32 22.08 3.77
N THR A 159 21.55 22.02 4.31
CA THR A 159 22.76 21.86 3.51
C THR A 159 22.82 20.49 2.85
N LEU A 160 22.55 19.41 3.59
CA LEU A 160 22.59 18.05 3.06
C LEU A 160 21.50 17.76 2.02
N LEU A 161 20.34 18.41 2.15
CA LEU A 161 19.24 18.35 1.19
C LEU A 161 19.22 19.54 0.22
N GLY A 162 20.30 20.30 0.17
CA GLY A 162 20.38 21.55 -0.59
C GLY A 162 20.40 21.32 -2.10
N GLU A 163 20.32 22.42 -2.84
CA GLU A 163 20.31 22.42 -4.31
C GLU A 163 21.71 22.25 -4.93
N ASP A 164 22.76 22.24 -4.11
CA ASP A 164 24.13 21.97 -4.55
C ASP A 164 24.22 20.61 -5.26
N PHE A 165 24.92 20.56 -6.39
CA PHE A 165 24.96 19.35 -7.22
C PHE A 165 25.60 18.17 -6.49
N ASP A 166 26.67 18.40 -5.73
CA ASP A 166 27.36 17.33 -5.00
C ASP A 166 26.48 16.78 -3.88
N GLN A 167 25.69 17.63 -3.22
CA GLN A 167 24.72 17.19 -2.20
C GLN A 167 23.58 16.37 -2.81
N ARG A 168 23.00 16.84 -3.93
CA ARG A 168 21.95 16.10 -4.64
C ARG A 168 22.45 14.78 -5.20
N LEU A 169 23.69 14.72 -5.67
CA LEU A 169 24.33 13.50 -6.14
C LEU A 169 24.49 12.49 -4.99
N ARG A 170 25.05 12.91 -3.85
CA ARG A 170 25.21 12.03 -2.67
C ARG A 170 23.86 11.52 -2.15
N TYR A 171 22.84 12.38 -2.11
CA TYR A 171 21.48 11.96 -1.78
C TYR A 171 20.95 10.92 -2.78
N ALA A 172 21.04 11.21 -4.08
CA ALA A 172 20.53 10.32 -5.12
C ALA A 172 21.20 8.93 -5.08
N GLU A 173 22.52 8.88 -4.93
CA GLU A 173 23.28 7.63 -4.83
C GLU A 173 22.92 6.83 -3.57
N HIS A 174 22.75 7.51 -2.43
CA HIS A 174 22.34 6.84 -1.20
C HIS A 174 20.92 6.24 -1.29
N TRP A 175 19.99 7.00 -1.86
CA TRP A 175 18.58 6.61 -1.95
C TRP A 175 18.28 5.68 -3.13
N LEU A 176 19.22 5.51 -4.06
CA LEU A 176 19.04 4.66 -5.24
C LEU A 176 18.64 3.23 -4.87
N SER A 177 19.29 2.64 -3.86
CA SER A 177 18.98 1.27 -3.42
C SER A 177 17.57 1.14 -2.88
N PHE A 178 17.10 2.12 -2.09
CA PHE A 178 15.73 2.14 -1.58
C PHE A 178 14.71 2.20 -2.71
N TRP A 179 14.92 3.10 -3.68
CA TRP A 179 14.01 3.25 -4.81
C TRP A 179 14.07 2.06 -5.77
N ASN A 180 15.24 1.50 -6.04
CA ASN A 180 15.35 0.31 -6.89
C ASN A 180 14.58 -0.87 -6.32
N ASP A 181 14.69 -1.13 -5.01
CA ASP A 181 13.93 -2.19 -4.33
C ASP A 181 12.42 -1.91 -4.38
N LEU A 182 12.01 -0.69 -4.00
CA LEU A 182 10.60 -0.29 -3.98
C LEU A 182 9.94 -0.34 -5.37
N LEU A 183 10.68 0.03 -6.42
CA LEU A 183 10.21 0.01 -7.81
C LEU A 183 10.42 -1.34 -8.48
N ARG A 184 10.98 -2.33 -7.77
CA ARG A 184 11.35 -3.65 -8.30
C ARG A 184 12.25 -3.55 -9.54
N ASN A 185 13.07 -2.49 -9.61
CA ASN A 185 14.04 -2.27 -10.68
C ASN A 185 15.23 -3.20 -10.46
N ASP A 186 15.19 -4.34 -11.14
CA ASP A 186 16.26 -5.33 -11.15
C ASP A 186 17.23 -5.05 -12.31
N TYR A 187 18.44 -5.59 -12.24
CA TYR A 187 19.45 -5.50 -13.29
C TYR A 187 19.81 -6.88 -13.88
N THR A 188 19.23 -7.97 -13.34
CA THR A 188 19.42 -9.35 -13.84
C THR A 188 18.11 -10.15 -13.78
N GLY A 189 18.15 -11.41 -14.23
CA GLY A 189 17.01 -12.35 -14.10
C GLY A 189 16.17 -12.57 -15.35
N THR A 190 15.14 -13.40 -15.21
CA THR A 190 14.34 -13.94 -16.32
C THR A 190 13.66 -12.87 -17.17
N GLY A 191 13.30 -11.72 -16.59
CA GLY A 191 12.70 -10.59 -17.31
C GLY A 191 13.63 -9.95 -18.34
N PHE A 192 14.95 -9.94 -18.12
CA PHE A 192 15.91 -9.40 -19.10
C PHE A 192 16.22 -10.40 -20.21
N ILE A 193 16.26 -11.70 -19.88
CA ILE A 193 16.51 -12.78 -20.84
C ILE A 193 15.38 -12.91 -21.87
N THR A 194 14.16 -12.54 -21.48
CA THR A 194 12.94 -12.59 -22.30
C THR A 194 12.61 -11.27 -22.98
N GLY A 195 13.39 -10.21 -22.75
CA GLY A 195 13.13 -8.87 -23.27
C GLY A 195 11.94 -8.15 -22.60
N GLY A 196 11.37 -8.73 -21.54
CA GLY A 196 10.22 -8.18 -20.81
C GLY A 196 10.57 -7.10 -19.80
N ARG A 197 11.85 -6.96 -19.40
CA ARG A 197 12.29 -5.92 -18.47
C ARG A 197 13.31 -4.98 -19.07
N ARG A 198 13.22 -3.72 -18.66
CA ARG A 198 14.21 -2.67 -18.91
C ARG A 198 14.59 -2.03 -17.58
N GLN A 199 15.88 -1.71 -17.43
CA GLN A 199 16.32 -0.95 -16.27
C GLN A 199 15.85 0.49 -16.39
N ILE A 200 15.34 1.05 -15.30
CA ILE A 200 15.04 2.48 -15.20
C ILE A 200 16.10 3.26 -14.44
N THR A 201 17.25 2.64 -14.12
CA THR A 201 18.29 3.20 -13.24
C THR A 201 18.77 4.57 -13.71
N GLY A 202 18.97 4.77 -15.02
CA GLY A 202 19.38 6.07 -15.57
C GLY A 202 18.31 7.15 -15.40
N TRP A 203 17.04 6.80 -15.61
CA TRP A 203 15.90 7.69 -15.37
C TRP A 203 15.74 7.99 -13.87
N LEU A 204 15.85 6.98 -13.01
CA LEU A 204 15.70 7.09 -11.56
C LEU A 204 16.80 7.98 -10.96
N HIS A 205 18.06 7.70 -11.30
CA HIS A 205 19.19 8.49 -10.86
C HIS A 205 19.01 9.96 -11.23
N ARG A 206 18.69 10.24 -12.50
CA ARG A 206 18.43 11.61 -12.98
C ARG A 206 17.27 12.26 -12.24
N SER A 207 16.17 11.55 -12.05
CA SER A 207 14.99 12.06 -11.34
C SER A 207 15.30 12.45 -9.89
N LEU A 208 16.20 11.72 -9.21
CA LEU A 208 16.62 12.06 -7.85
C LEU A 208 17.61 13.24 -7.84
N VAL A 209 18.60 13.26 -8.72
CA VAL A 209 19.59 14.36 -8.82
C VAL A 209 18.92 15.68 -9.21
N GLU A 210 17.91 15.64 -10.09
CA GLU A 210 17.17 16.82 -10.52
C GLU A 210 16.07 17.23 -9.53
N ASN A 211 15.90 16.50 -8.41
CA ASN A 211 14.85 16.71 -7.43
C ASN A 211 13.46 16.78 -8.07
N LYS A 212 13.16 15.80 -8.94
CA LYS A 212 11.90 15.73 -9.69
C LYS A 212 10.71 15.74 -8.72
N PRO A 213 9.70 16.60 -8.96
CA PRO A 213 8.46 16.58 -8.18
C PRO A 213 7.85 15.18 -8.13
N PHE A 214 7.44 14.72 -6.94
CA PHE A 214 7.02 13.34 -6.75
C PHE A 214 5.77 12.98 -7.57
N ASP A 215 4.87 13.93 -7.79
CA ASP A 215 3.74 13.79 -8.70
C ASP A 215 4.20 13.52 -10.15
N GLN A 216 5.21 14.24 -10.65
CA GLN A 216 5.78 13.98 -11.96
C GLN A 216 6.50 12.63 -12.01
N PHE A 217 7.25 12.30 -10.95
CA PHE A 217 7.93 11.01 -10.80
C PHE A 217 6.94 9.83 -10.92
N VAL A 218 5.80 9.90 -10.23
CA VAL A 218 4.75 8.88 -10.27
C VAL A 218 4.04 8.86 -11.63
N ARG A 219 3.74 10.03 -12.22
CA ARG A 219 3.12 10.11 -13.54
C ARG A 219 3.96 9.44 -14.61
N GLU A 220 5.26 9.71 -14.64
CA GLU A 220 6.20 9.10 -15.58
C GLU A 220 6.42 7.61 -15.32
N LEU A 221 6.16 7.10 -14.13
CA LEU A 221 6.19 5.65 -13.89
C LEU A 221 4.90 4.97 -14.37
N ILE A 222 3.73 5.60 -14.23
CA ILE A 222 2.44 4.99 -14.63
C ILE A 222 2.16 5.16 -16.13
N ALA A 223 2.45 6.33 -16.68
CA ALA A 223 2.32 6.67 -18.10
C ALA A 223 3.71 7.01 -18.65
N PRO A 224 4.51 5.99 -18.99
CA PRO A 224 5.94 6.17 -19.12
C PRO A 224 6.43 6.63 -20.49
N THR A 225 7.63 7.20 -20.47
CA THR A 225 8.51 7.37 -21.63
C THR A 225 9.35 6.09 -21.84
N ASP A 226 10.20 6.06 -22.88
CA ASP A 226 11.05 4.88 -23.11
C ASP A 226 12.06 4.62 -21.98
N GLU A 227 12.46 5.66 -21.25
CA GLU A 227 13.42 5.57 -20.14
C GLU A 227 12.81 5.09 -18.81
N SER A 228 11.49 5.25 -18.64
CA SER A 228 10.77 4.93 -17.39
C SER A 228 9.85 3.71 -17.51
N ARG A 229 9.59 3.23 -18.73
CA ARG A 229 8.67 2.12 -19.03
C ARG A 229 8.99 0.82 -18.31
N GLY A 230 10.25 0.62 -17.93
CA GLY A 230 10.71 -0.58 -17.21
C GLY A 230 9.96 -0.87 -15.91
N PHE A 231 9.28 0.13 -15.31
CA PHE A 231 8.45 -0.07 -14.12
C PHE A 231 7.12 -0.79 -14.39
N ILE A 232 6.43 -0.44 -15.48
CA ILE A 232 5.16 -1.07 -15.87
C ILE A 232 5.37 -2.25 -16.80
N ASP A 233 6.50 -2.28 -17.50
CA ASP A 233 6.94 -3.44 -18.27
C ASP A 233 7.23 -4.57 -17.26
N GLY A 234 6.25 -5.47 -17.13
CA GLY A 234 6.33 -6.61 -16.21
C GLY A 234 7.24 -7.73 -16.71
N ILE A 235 7.43 -8.78 -15.91
CA ILE A 235 8.14 -9.96 -16.39
C ILE A 235 7.29 -10.66 -17.45
N VAL A 236 7.83 -10.80 -18.65
CA VAL A 236 7.30 -11.69 -19.68
C VAL A 236 7.90 -13.08 -19.46
N TRP A 237 7.08 -14.03 -19.05
CA TRP A 237 7.52 -15.41 -18.87
C TRP A 237 7.53 -16.15 -20.21
N ARG A 238 8.37 -17.19 -20.34
CA ARG A 238 8.28 -18.12 -21.49
C ARG A 238 7.03 -18.99 -21.32
N GLY A 239 5.90 -18.52 -21.85
CA GLY A 239 4.57 -19.11 -21.66
C GLY A 239 3.83 -18.53 -20.45
N THR A 240 2.57 -18.94 -20.28
CA THR A 240 1.75 -18.53 -19.13
C THR A 240 2.11 -19.40 -17.92
N VAL A 241 2.73 -18.79 -16.90
CA VAL A 241 3.03 -19.49 -15.64
C VAL A 241 1.76 -19.74 -14.86
N ASN A 242 1.00 -18.67 -14.63
CA ASN A 242 -0.32 -18.70 -14.03
C ASN A 242 -1.06 -17.37 -14.29
N ALA A 243 -2.38 -17.32 -14.08
CA ALA A 243 -3.17 -16.13 -14.41
C ALA A 243 -2.81 -14.90 -13.57
N SER A 244 -2.32 -15.10 -12.34
CA SER A 244 -1.90 -14.02 -11.42
C SER A 244 -0.54 -13.39 -11.75
N GLN A 245 0.20 -13.95 -12.72
CA GLN A 245 1.55 -13.51 -13.10
C GLN A 245 1.60 -12.92 -14.51
N THR A 246 0.45 -12.56 -15.10
CA THR A 246 0.43 -11.82 -16.37
C THR A 246 0.93 -10.37 -16.18
N VAL A 247 1.48 -9.75 -17.24
CA VAL A 247 2.01 -8.38 -17.16
C VAL A 247 0.96 -7.36 -16.64
N PRO A 248 -0.31 -7.36 -17.11
CA PRO A 248 -1.33 -6.46 -16.58
C PRO A 248 -1.61 -6.66 -15.09
N ILE A 249 -1.62 -7.90 -14.61
CA ILE A 249 -1.84 -8.20 -13.19
C ILE A 249 -0.62 -7.78 -12.35
N GLN A 250 0.59 -8.02 -12.83
CA GLN A 250 1.82 -7.52 -12.20
C GLN A 250 1.80 -5.99 -12.07
N PHE A 251 1.30 -5.29 -13.10
CA PHE A 251 1.13 -3.83 -13.08
C PHE A 251 0.19 -3.40 -11.94
N ALA A 252 -1.00 -3.99 -11.83
CA ALA A 252 -1.94 -3.68 -10.75
C ALA A 252 -1.33 -3.92 -9.37
N GLN A 253 -0.68 -5.06 -9.17
CA GLN A 253 0.01 -5.40 -7.91
C GLN A 253 1.10 -4.37 -7.56
N ASN A 254 1.92 -3.98 -8.53
CA ASN A 254 3.02 -3.02 -8.32
C ASN A 254 2.49 -1.63 -8.00
N VAL A 255 1.58 -1.10 -8.81
CA VAL A 255 1.01 0.23 -8.60
C VAL A 255 0.30 0.32 -7.25
N GLY A 256 -0.51 -0.70 -6.91
CA GLY A 256 -1.18 -0.76 -5.61
C GLY A 256 -0.21 -0.76 -4.43
N GLN A 257 0.81 -1.62 -4.46
CA GLN A 257 1.72 -1.77 -3.33
C GLN A 257 2.70 -0.59 -3.21
N THR A 258 3.26 -0.15 -4.33
CA THR A 258 4.31 0.89 -4.37
C THR A 258 3.74 2.25 -4.03
N PHE A 259 2.59 2.63 -4.61
CA PHE A 259 2.08 4.00 -4.50
C PHE A 259 0.91 4.17 -3.53
N LEU A 260 0.11 3.14 -3.29
CA LEU A 260 -1.08 3.25 -2.43
C LEU A 260 -0.94 2.50 -1.11
N GLY A 261 0.06 1.62 -0.95
CA GLY A 261 0.12 0.74 0.22
C GLY A 261 -1.07 -0.23 0.27
N ILE A 262 -1.53 -0.67 -0.91
CA ILE A 262 -2.60 -1.64 -1.12
C ILE A 262 -1.98 -2.96 -1.58
N ASN A 263 -2.41 -4.07 -0.99
CA ASN A 263 -1.95 -5.39 -1.42
C ASN A 263 -2.97 -6.09 -2.31
N LEU A 264 -2.74 -6.05 -3.63
CA LEU A 264 -3.59 -6.74 -4.62
C LEU A 264 -3.10 -8.15 -4.98
N LYS A 265 -2.08 -8.70 -4.28
CA LYS A 265 -1.56 -10.04 -4.62
C LYS A 265 -2.57 -11.14 -4.33
N CYS A 266 -3.20 -11.13 -3.15
CA CYS A 266 -4.28 -12.09 -2.84
C CYS A 266 -5.45 -11.90 -3.81
N ALA A 267 -5.85 -10.64 -3.99
CA ALA A 267 -6.91 -10.17 -4.88
C ALA A 267 -6.68 -10.47 -6.37
N SER A 268 -5.55 -11.07 -6.76
CA SER A 268 -5.26 -11.46 -8.14
C SER A 268 -5.61 -12.91 -8.48
N CYS A 269 -5.99 -13.72 -7.48
CA CYS A 269 -6.50 -15.08 -7.67
C CYS A 269 -7.94 -15.25 -7.14
N HIS A 270 -8.30 -14.54 -6.08
CA HIS A 270 -9.62 -14.59 -5.42
C HIS A 270 -9.79 -13.29 -4.63
N ASP A 271 -10.98 -12.97 -4.12
CA ASP A 271 -11.16 -11.80 -3.25
C ASP A 271 -10.24 -11.88 -2.02
N SER A 272 -9.63 -10.76 -1.61
CA SER A 272 -8.67 -10.78 -0.51
C SER A 272 -9.32 -11.26 0.79
N PHE A 273 -8.65 -12.18 1.51
CA PHE A 273 -9.07 -12.64 2.83
C PHE A 273 -8.61 -11.71 3.97
N VAL A 274 -7.71 -10.77 3.68
CA VAL A 274 -7.05 -9.89 4.67
C VAL A 274 -7.23 -8.41 4.36
N ASP A 275 -7.97 -8.11 3.28
CA ASP A 275 -8.23 -6.78 2.75
C ASP A 275 -9.60 -6.80 2.03
N ARG A 276 -10.16 -5.65 1.63
CA ARG A 276 -11.50 -5.56 1.00
C ARG A 276 -11.48 -5.63 -0.51
N TRP A 277 -10.29 -5.62 -1.10
CA TRP A 277 -10.11 -5.61 -2.55
C TRP A 277 -10.55 -6.93 -3.15
N THR A 278 -11.42 -6.83 -4.14
CA THR A 278 -11.98 -7.97 -4.86
C THR A 278 -11.09 -8.37 -6.05
N LEU A 279 -11.34 -9.58 -6.54
CA LEU A 279 -10.81 -10.08 -7.79
C LEU A 279 -11.17 -9.15 -8.95
N GLN A 280 -12.42 -8.68 -8.99
CA GLN A 280 -12.89 -7.79 -10.04
C GLN A 280 -12.13 -6.46 -10.04
N GLU A 281 -12.03 -5.77 -8.90
CA GLU A 281 -11.32 -4.48 -8.81
C GLU A 281 -9.84 -4.61 -9.19
N THR A 282 -9.20 -5.73 -8.85
CA THR A 282 -7.79 -5.98 -9.23
C THR A 282 -7.64 -6.17 -10.73
N TYR A 283 -8.53 -6.94 -11.35
CA TYR A 283 -8.53 -7.17 -12.79
C TYR A 283 -8.93 -5.92 -13.58
N ASP A 284 -9.83 -5.10 -13.06
CA ASP A 284 -10.23 -3.83 -13.67
C ASP A 284 -9.07 -2.83 -13.66
N LEU A 285 -8.32 -2.74 -12.56
CA LEU A 285 -7.08 -1.95 -12.50
C LEU A 285 -6.02 -2.48 -13.47
N ALA A 286 -5.85 -3.80 -13.54
CA ALA A 286 -4.92 -4.45 -14.46
C ALA A 286 -5.29 -4.16 -15.92
N ALA A 287 -6.58 -4.18 -16.25
CA ALA A 287 -7.09 -3.97 -17.60
C ALA A 287 -6.76 -2.57 -18.15
N ILE A 288 -6.47 -1.58 -17.31
CA ILE A 288 -5.94 -0.27 -17.74
C ILE A 288 -4.66 -0.43 -18.58
N ALA A 289 -3.74 -1.29 -18.14
CA ALA A 289 -2.45 -1.53 -18.79
C ALA A 289 -2.48 -2.65 -19.84
N ALA A 290 -3.59 -3.38 -19.97
CA ALA A 290 -3.72 -4.50 -20.91
C ALA A 290 -3.92 -4.02 -22.36
N GLU A 291 -3.21 -4.63 -23.31
CA GLU A 291 -3.41 -4.36 -24.75
C GLU A 291 -4.67 -5.05 -25.30
N ASN A 292 -5.02 -6.20 -24.73
CA ASN A 292 -6.16 -7.02 -25.15
C ASN A 292 -7.18 -7.13 -24.01
N PRO A 293 -8.45 -7.47 -24.31
CA PRO A 293 -9.44 -7.78 -23.29
C PRO A 293 -8.92 -8.83 -22.30
N LEU A 294 -9.08 -8.56 -20.99
CA LEU A 294 -8.54 -9.39 -19.92
C LEU A 294 -9.68 -10.19 -19.27
N GLU A 295 -9.66 -11.52 -19.41
CA GLU A 295 -10.61 -12.40 -18.72
C GLU A 295 -10.23 -12.55 -17.24
N LEU A 296 -11.22 -12.56 -16.35
CA LEU A 296 -11.01 -12.88 -14.94
C LEU A 296 -10.73 -14.38 -14.77
N HIS A 297 -9.65 -14.70 -14.05
CA HIS A 297 -9.38 -16.06 -13.60
C HIS A 297 -9.46 -16.12 -12.08
N ARG A 298 -10.12 -17.16 -11.57
CA ARG A 298 -10.07 -17.52 -10.16
C ARG A 298 -9.02 -18.59 -9.97
N CYS A 299 -7.92 -18.23 -9.33
CA CYS A 299 -6.65 -18.97 -9.44
C CYS A 299 -6.34 -19.17 -10.93
N GLU A 300 -6.39 -20.40 -11.44
CA GLU A 300 -6.15 -20.69 -12.86
C GLU A 300 -7.43 -20.82 -13.69
N LYS A 301 -8.60 -20.87 -13.04
CA LYS A 301 -9.87 -21.15 -13.72
C LYS A 301 -10.48 -19.88 -14.30
N ALA A 302 -10.56 -19.82 -15.62
CA ALA A 302 -11.32 -18.82 -16.35
C ALA A 302 -12.78 -18.74 -15.85
N THR A 303 -13.28 -17.52 -15.66
CA THR A 303 -14.62 -17.28 -15.11
C THR A 303 -15.66 -16.99 -16.19
N GLY A 304 -15.25 -16.78 -17.44
CA GLY A 304 -16.11 -16.31 -18.54
C GLY A 304 -16.48 -14.83 -18.47
N ARG A 305 -15.98 -14.09 -17.46
CA ARG A 305 -16.23 -12.66 -17.28
C ARG A 305 -15.00 -11.87 -17.67
N MET A 306 -15.22 -10.75 -18.36
CA MET A 306 -14.16 -9.83 -18.77
C MET A 306 -14.01 -8.69 -17.76
N ALA A 307 -12.76 -8.28 -17.54
CA ALA A 307 -12.44 -7.08 -16.80
C ALA A 307 -12.85 -5.83 -17.59
N THR A 308 -13.21 -4.77 -16.88
CA THR A 308 -13.47 -3.46 -17.44
C THR A 308 -12.41 -2.49 -16.90
N PRO A 309 -11.58 -1.85 -17.74
CA PRO A 309 -10.55 -0.92 -17.26
C PRO A 309 -11.14 0.11 -16.29
N GLY A 310 -10.64 0.12 -15.05
CA GLY A 310 -11.28 0.85 -13.98
C GLY A 310 -10.35 1.16 -12.81
N TRP A 311 -10.58 2.30 -12.18
CA TRP A 311 -9.85 2.81 -11.03
C TRP A 311 -10.51 2.42 -9.71
N LEU A 312 -9.67 2.20 -8.69
CA LEU A 312 -10.06 1.75 -7.35
C LEU A 312 -10.86 2.79 -6.54
N PHE A 313 -10.73 4.08 -6.86
CA PHE A 313 -11.37 5.18 -6.12
C PHE A 313 -12.25 6.01 -7.05
N ALA A 314 -13.48 5.53 -7.30
CA ALA A 314 -14.43 6.18 -8.20
C ALA A 314 -14.74 7.65 -7.82
N ASP A 315 -14.66 7.99 -6.54
CA ASP A 315 -14.87 9.35 -6.03
C ASP A 315 -13.84 10.37 -6.54
N LEU A 316 -12.64 9.91 -6.96
CA LEU A 316 -11.62 10.77 -7.56
C LEU A 316 -11.81 10.98 -9.07
N GLY A 317 -12.74 10.24 -9.68
CA GLY A 317 -12.91 10.10 -11.11
C GLY A 317 -12.72 8.65 -11.56
N GLN A 318 -12.91 8.42 -12.85
CA GLN A 318 -12.88 7.09 -13.45
C GLN A 318 -12.14 7.09 -14.79
N ILE A 319 -11.69 5.90 -15.20
CA ILE A 319 -11.07 5.62 -16.49
C ILE A 319 -12.14 5.44 -17.56
N ASP A 320 -11.91 5.96 -18.76
CA ASP A 320 -12.69 5.59 -19.94
C ASP A 320 -12.26 4.18 -20.40
N PRO A 321 -13.11 3.15 -20.26
CA PRO A 321 -12.72 1.79 -20.59
C PRO A 321 -12.51 1.57 -22.09
N THR A 322 -13.05 2.46 -22.94
CA THR A 322 -12.96 2.38 -24.41
C THR A 322 -11.73 3.11 -24.97
N ALA A 323 -11.05 3.92 -24.15
CA ALA A 323 -9.89 4.67 -24.59
C ALA A 323 -8.70 3.74 -24.92
N PRO A 324 -7.81 4.15 -25.85
CA PRO A 324 -6.55 3.45 -26.09
C PRO A 324 -5.72 3.30 -24.82
N ARG A 325 -4.95 2.22 -24.72
CA ARG A 325 -4.11 1.88 -23.56
C ARG A 325 -3.34 3.07 -22.99
N ASP A 326 -2.63 3.80 -23.83
CA ASP A 326 -1.77 4.91 -23.38
C ASP A 326 -2.58 6.10 -22.82
N GLN A 327 -3.80 6.31 -23.33
CA GLN A 327 -4.72 7.31 -22.77
C GLN A 327 -5.27 6.85 -21.42
N ARG A 328 -5.59 5.56 -21.26
CA ARG A 328 -6.02 5.01 -19.96
C ARG A 328 -4.91 5.10 -18.91
N LEU A 329 -3.66 4.82 -19.28
CA LEU A 329 -2.49 5.02 -18.39
C LEU A 329 -2.33 6.49 -18.02
N THR A 330 -2.49 7.41 -18.96
CA THR A 330 -2.44 8.86 -18.70
C THR A 330 -3.57 9.32 -17.75
N GLN A 331 -4.78 8.80 -17.93
CA GLN A 331 -5.90 9.06 -17.02
C GLN A 331 -5.60 8.53 -15.61
N LEU A 332 -5.10 7.30 -15.49
CA LEU A 332 -4.69 6.71 -14.21
C LEU A 332 -3.58 7.51 -13.54
N ALA A 333 -2.54 7.90 -14.29
CA ALA A 333 -1.44 8.72 -13.79
C ALA A 333 -1.95 10.05 -13.23
N THR A 334 -2.93 10.66 -13.91
CA THR A 334 -3.60 11.88 -13.46
C THR A 334 -4.36 11.62 -12.16
N LEU A 335 -5.26 10.62 -12.12
CA LEU A 335 -6.05 10.29 -10.93
C LEU A 335 -5.19 9.92 -9.72
N MET A 336 -4.10 9.18 -9.93
CA MET A 336 -3.16 8.78 -8.89
C MET A 336 -2.52 9.99 -8.21
N THR A 337 -2.18 11.02 -8.98
CA THR A 337 -1.37 12.17 -8.53
C THR A 337 -2.20 13.41 -8.23
N ARG A 338 -3.52 13.26 -8.17
CA ARG A 338 -4.44 14.30 -7.69
C ARG A 338 -4.15 14.65 -6.23
N PRO A 339 -4.18 15.93 -5.83
CA PRO A 339 -4.06 16.34 -4.43
C PRO A 339 -5.12 15.72 -3.52
N GLU A 340 -6.30 15.42 -4.06
CA GLU A 340 -7.38 14.76 -3.35
C GLU A 340 -7.10 13.27 -3.08
N ASN A 341 -6.11 12.67 -3.75
CA ASN A 341 -5.67 11.31 -3.48
C ASN A 341 -4.65 11.27 -2.31
N GLY A 342 -5.16 11.33 -1.09
CA GLY A 342 -4.35 11.26 0.13
C GLY A 342 -3.64 9.92 0.33
N TRP A 343 -4.01 8.85 -0.38
CA TRP A 343 -3.33 7.55 -0.27
C TRP A 343 -1.88 7.63 -0.76
N LEU A 344 -1.65 8.34 -1.86
CA LEU A 344 -0.30 8.51 -2.43
C LEU A 344 0.65 9.17 -1.43
N SER A 345 0.23 10.31 -0.88
CA SER A 345 1.03 11.07 0.09
C SER A 345 1.24 10.30 1.39
N ARG A 346 0.19 9.69 1.95
CA ARG A 346 0.31 8.92 3.21
C ARG A 346 1.23 7.72 3.07
N ASN A 347 1.14 6.99 1.97
CA ASN A 347 2.02 5.85 1.73
C ASN A 347 3.49 6.29 1.57
N LEU A 348 3.77 7.38 0.85
CA LEU A 348 5.13 7.93 0.77
C LEU A 348 5.65 8.36 2.16
N VAL A 349 4.88 9.16 2.90
CA VAL A 349 5.25 9.65 4.24
C VAL A 349 5.51 8.48 5.17
N ASN A 350 4.64 7.47 5.19
CA ASN A 350 4.81 6.28 6.01
C ASN A 350 6.11 5.52 5.70
N ARG A 351 6.47 5.41 4.43
CA ARG A 351 7.70 4.73 3.97
C ARG A 351 8.95 5.51 4.34
N LEU A 352 8.97 6.82 4.12
CA LEU A 352 10.08 7.69 4.51
C LEU A 352 10.26 7.69 6.03
N TRP A 353 9.16 7.77 6.78
CA TRP A 353 9.16 7.66 8.23
C TRP A 353 9.74 6.32 8.69
N ALA A 354 9.27 5.21 8.12
CA ALA A 354 9.79 3.88 8.45
C ALA A 354 11.28 3.74 8.14
N ARG A 355 11.74 4.32 7.02
CA ARG A 355 13.15 4.30 6.62
C ARG A 355 14.05 5.06 7.60
N LEU A 356 13.59 6.22 8.07
CA LEU A 356 14.38 7.09 8.95
C LEU A 356 14.27 6.71 10.43
N LEU A 357 13.13 6.17 10.87
CA LEU A 357 12.83 5.92 12.28
C LEU A 357 12.70 4.43 12.62
N GLY A 358 12.85 3.54 11.64
CA GLY A 358 12.84 2.08 11.80
C GLY A 358 11.46 1.43 11.93
N ARG A 359 10.39 2.22 12.10
CA ARG A 359 9.00 1.74 12.14
C ARG A 359 8.07 2.79 11.55
N GLY A 360 7.18 2.37 10.64
CA GLY A 360 6.19 3.26 10.03
C GLY A 360 5.15 3.80 11.02
N ILE A 361 4.50 4.89 10.64
CA ILE A 361 3.28 5.40 11.27
C ILE A 361 2.16 4.35 11.19
N VAL A 362 2.07 3.68 10.04
CA VAL A 362 1.31 2.46 9.80
C VAL A 362 2.27 1.28 9.68
N HIS A 363 1.95 0.17 10.35
CA HIS A 363 2.71 -1.07 10.27
C HIS A 363 1.77 -2.28 10.13
N PRO A 364 1.95 -3.19 9.15
CA PRO A 364 3.06 -3.26 8.19
C PRO A 364 3.15 -2.06 7.23
N VAL A 365 4.36 -1.68 6.82
CA VAL A 365 4.62 -0.41 6.09
C VAL A 365 3.87 -0.32 4.76
N ALA A 366 3.64 -1.44 4.10
CA ALA A 366 2.98 -1.53 2.80
C ALA A 366 1.48 -1.87 2.88
N ALA A 367 0.87 -1.78 4.07
CA ALA A 367 -0.54 -2.11 4.31
C ALA A 367 -1.24 -0.91 4.97
N LEU A 368 -1.56 0.11 4.16
CA LEU A 368 -2.05 1.39 4.66
C LEU A 368 -3.40 1.27 5.39
N ARG A 369 -4.19 0.23 5.14
CA ARG A 369 -5.43 -0.07 5.88
C ARG A 369 -5.22 -0.59 7.30
N THR A 370 -3.97 -0.72 7.75
CA THR A 370 -3.68 -0.93 9.17
C THR A 370 -3.77 0.41 9.90
N ARG A 371 -4.43 0.43 11.06
CA ARG A 371 -4.62 1.68 11.80
C ARG A 371 -3.26 2.30 12.18
N PRO A 372 -3.02 3.58 11.87
CA PRO A 372 -1.81 4.26 12.32
C PRO A 372 -1.78 4.41 13.83
N TRP A 373 -0.58 4.44 14.42
CA TRP A 373 -0.47 4.77 15.85
C TRP A 373 -0.76 6.25 16.12
N CYS A 374 -0.54 7.14 15.15
CA CYS A 374 -0.99 8.54 15.19
C CYS A 374 -1.43 8.97 13.78
N ALA A 375 -2.75 9.15 13.60
CA ALA A 375 -3.32 9.51 12.30
C ALA A 375 -3.04 10.96 11.92
N GLU A 376 -2.76 11.83 12.88
CA GLU A 376 -2.45 13.25 12.69
C GLU A 376 -1.12 13.48 11.97
N LEU A 377 -0.27 12.45 11.88
CA LEU A 377 0.98 12.48 11.11
C LEU A 377 0.79 12.10 9.62
N LEU A 378 -0.42 11.73 9.20
CA LEU A 378 -0.77 11.20 7.87
C LEU A 378 -1.95 11.94 7.22
#